data_AF-A0A554JR71-F1
#
_entry.id   AF-A0A554JR71-F1
#
_cell.length_a   1.000
_cell.length_b   1.000
_cell.length_c   1.000
_cell.angle_alpha   90.00
_cell.angle_beta   90.00
_cell.angle_gamma   90.00
#
_symmetry.space_group_name_H-M   'P 1'
#
loop_
_entity.id
_entity.type
_entity.pdbx_description
1 polymer ?
#
loop_
_entity_poly.entity_id
_entity_poly.type
_entity_poly.pdbx_seq_one_letter_code
_entity_poly.pdbx_strand_id
1 'polypeptide(L)'
;MSSRQKVTDLLFAVQFVGAALFCGGYIMRSFSDVTGSSVAQFGLVEMFLLFQLALTVSAHRTSPSRLTEQAICTYLFWFILMFLVIAVVLLNPAYRWNEKDTTTAIVALVLTVLTLSFNYANGSSLKDPFIRALFAIAYKSVPQVLLAWKFLAEGASGTPDLSVYVGHATILIRLGQIYFMGKEAGWDRNRMWLWRSEWANEISWLVATVAWFLVS
;
A
#
# COMPACT_ATOMS: atom_id res chain seq x y z
N MET A 1 17.50 -5.64 26.28
CA MET A 1 16.85 -4.88 25.19
C MET A 1 16.98 -3.39 25.46
N SER A 2 17.45 -2.62 24.49
CA SER A 2 17.43 -1.15 24.58
C SER A 2 15.99 -0.61 24.51
N SER A 3 15.75 0.61 25.02
CA SER A 3 14.45 1.28 24.88
C SER A 3 14.03 1.38 23.41
N ARG A 4 14.98 1.67 22.52
CA ARG A 4 14.78 1.71 21.06
C ARG A 4 14.27 0.38 20.50
N GLN A 5 14.86 -0.75 20.90
CA GLN A 5 14.41 -2.08 20.47
C GLN A 5 12.95 -2.33 20.86
N LYS A 6 12.60 -2.05 22.13
CA LYS A 6 11.21 -2.21 22.63
C LYS A 6 10.21 -1.42 21.79
N VAL A 7 10.54 -0.16 21.46
CA VAL A 7 9.69 0.68 20.61
C VAL A 7 9.53 0.06 19.22
N THR A 8 10.62 -0.32 18.56
CA THR A 8 10.54 -0.90 17.21
C THR A 8 9.79 -2.24 17.16
N ASP A 9 9.87 -3.03 18.22
CA ASP A 9 9.17 -4.31 18.32
C ASP A 9 7.67 -4.13 18.55
N LEU A 10 7.31 -3.13 19.36
CA LEU A 10 5.93 -2.72 19.51
C LEU A 10 5.36 -2.21 18.18
N LEU A 11 6.08 -1.34 17.46
CA LEU A 11 5.66 -0.87 16.13
C LEU A 11 5.47 -2.02 15.15
N PHE A 12 6.35 -3.02 15.19
CA PHE A 12 6.24 -4.24 14.38
C PHE A 12 5.00 -5.06 14.75
N ALA A 13 4.74 -5.30 16.03
CA ALA A 13 3.54 -6.01 16.46
C ALA A 13 2.24 -5.27 16.07
N VAL A 14 2.22 -3.94 16.22
CA VAL A 14 1.08 -3.11 15.84
C VAL A 14 0.84 -3.14 14.33
N GLN A 15 1.87 -3.27 13.50
CA GLN A 15 1.69 -3.47 12.05
C GLN A 15 0.88 -4.73 11.73
N PHE A 16 1.18 -5.85 12.40
CA PHE A 16 0.46 -7.11 12.16
C PHE A 16 -0.99 -7.01 12.59
N VAL A 17 -1.25 -6.45 13.77
CA VAL A 17 -2.61 -6.22 14.27
C VAL A 17 -3.35 -5.27 13.34
N GLY A 18 -2.73 -4.15 12.95
CA GLY A 18 -3.33 -3.18 12.04
C GLY A 18 -3.63 -3.75 10.65
N ALA A 19 -2.72 -4.55 10.09
CA ALA A 19 -2.96 -5.22 8.81
C ALA A 19 -4.12 -6.21 8.90
N ALA A 20 -4.19 -7.00 9.99
CA ALA A 20 -5.28 -7.93 10.22
C ALA A 20 -6.62 -7.23 10.42
N LEU A 21 -6.66 -6.09 11.14
CA LEU A 21 -7.87 -5.30 11.31
C LEU A 21 -8.32 -4.66 9.99
N PHE A 22 -7.38 -4.08 9.23
CA PHE A 22 -7.66 -3.47 7.94
C PHE A 22 -8.21 -4.49 6.95
N CYS A 23 -7.43 -5.54 6.64
CA CYS A 23 -7.81 -6.54 5.65
C CYS A 23 -8.93 -7.44 6.15
N GLY A 24 -8.95 -7.77 7.44
CA GLY A 24 -10.00 -8.58 8.06
C GLY A 24 -11.38 -7.93 7.95
N GLY A 25 -11.47 -6.61 8.12
CA GLY A 25 -12.72 -5.86 7.88
C GLY A 25 -13.23 -6.04 6.44
N TYR A 26 -12.34 -5.90 5.45
CA TYR A 26 -12.69 -6.11 4.05
C TYR A 26 -13.05 -7.57 3.74
N ILE A 27 -12.29 -8.54 4.27
CA ILE A 27 -12.54 -9.99 4.09
C ILE A 27 -13.91 -10.37 4.64
N MET A 28 -14.18 -10.03 5.91
CA MET A 28 -15.44 -10.38 6.58
C MET A 28 -16.64 -9.76 5.87
N ARG A 29 -16.52 -8.49 5.47
CA ARG A 29 -17.57 -7.81 4.71
C ARG A 29 -17.80 -8.49 3.36
N SER A 30 -16.73 -8.81 2.63
CA SER A 30 -16.80 -9.35 1.27
C SER A 30 -17.46 -10.72 1.16
N PHE A 31 -17.68 -11.44 2.27
CA PHE A 31 -18.53 -12.64 2.26
C PHE A 31 -20.03 -12.33 2.14
N SER A 32 -20.46 -11.15 2.58
CA SER A 32 -21.88 -10.76 2.64
C SER A 32 -22.24 -9.63 1.69
N ASP A 33 -21.34 -8.66 1.50
CA ASP A 33 -21.54 -7.49 0.68
C ASP A 33 -20.23 -7.09 -0.01
N VAL A 34 -20.27 -7.03 -1.34
CA VAL A 34 -19.17 -6.56 -2.20
C VAL A 34 -19.50 -5.25 -2.90
N THR A 35 -20.60 -4.60 -2.49
CA THR A 35 -20.97 -3.27 -2.97
C THR A 35 -19.86 -2.29 -2.64
N GLY A 36 -19.35 -1.60 -3.66
CA GLY A 36 -18.25 -0.67 -3.48
C GLY A 36 -16.86 -1.32 -3.39
N SER A 37 -16.72 -2.64 -3.50
CA SER A 37 -15.41 -3.28 -3.69
C SER A 37 -14.89 -3.06 -5.13
N SER A 38 -13.57 -3.04 -5.29
CA SER A 38 -12.92 -3.00 -6.61
C SER A 38 -11.69 -3.91 -6.58
N VAL A 39 -11.73 -5.00 -7.34
CA VAL A 39 -10.60 -5.92 -7.45
C VAL A 39 -9.43 -5.24 -8.15
N ALA A 40 -9.69 -4.36 -9.13
CA ALA A 40 -8.61 -3.59 -9.75
C ALA A 40 -7.88 -2.74 -8.70
N GLN A 41 -8.61 -2.03 -7.84
CA GLN A 41 -8.02 -1.22 -6.78
C GLN A 41 -7.19 -2.07 -5.79
N PHE A 42 -7.73 -3.20 -5.32
CA PHE A 42 -6.99 -4.09 -4.41
C PHE A 42 -5.75 -4.70 -5.08
N GLY A 43 -5.85 -5.09 -6.35
CA GLY A 43 -4.71 -5.60 -7.13
C GLY A 43 -3.60 -4.56 -7.30
N LEU A 44 -3.94 -3.28 -7.48
CA LEU A 44 -2.92 -2.22 -7.49
C LEU A 44 -2.26 -2.04 -6.12
N VAL A 45 -3.03 -2.12 -5.03
CA VAL A 45 -2.44 -2.10 -3.67
C VAL A 45 -1.49 -3.29 -3.48
N GLU A 46 -1.84 -4.47 -3.99
CA GLU A 46 -0.97 -5.66 -3.97
C GLU A 46 0.33 -5.43 -4.77
N MET A 47 0.23 -4.85 -5.98
CA MET A 47 1.41 -4.49 -6.76
C MET A 47 2.29 -3.44 -6.06
N PHE A 48 1.70 -2.45 -5.40
CA PHE A 48 2.44 -1.53 -4.54
C PHE A 48 3.24 -2.27 -3.46
N LEU A 49 2.61 -3.21 -2.75
CA LEU A 49 3.27 -4.01 -1.71
C LEU A 49 4.44 -4.82 -2.28
N LEU A 50 4.31 -5.33 -3.50
CA LEU A 50 5.40 -6.03 -4.20
C LEU A 50 6.61 -5.10 -4.46
N PHE A 51 6.39 -3.87 -4.92
CA PHE A 51 7.49 -2.91 -5.11
C PHE A 51 8.12 -2.45 -3.80
N GLN A 52 7.33 -2.25 -2.74
CA GLN A 52 7.85 -1.95 -1.41
C GLN A 52 8.68 -3.10 -0.85
N LEU A 53 8.22 -4.34 -1.04
CA LEU A 53 8.98 -5.54 -0.68
C LEU A 53 10.29 -5.61 -1.48
N ALA A 54 10.28 -5.36 -2.78
CA ALA A 54 11.48 -5.35 -3.61
C ALA A 54 12.49 -4.28 -3.17
N LEU A 55 12.02 -3.06 -2.84
CA LEU A 55 12.85 -2.00 -2.29
C LEU A 55 13.44 -2.38 -0.92
N THR A 56 12.63 -2.97 -0.04
CA THR A 56 13.06 -3.36 1.31
C THR A 56 14.05 -4.52 1.27
N VAL A 57 13.82 -5.53 0.43
CA VAL A 57 14.77 -6.64 0.20
C VAL A 57 16.08 -6.12 -0.37
N SER A 58 16.04 -5.20 -1.34
CA SER A 58 17.25 -4.56 -1.87
C SER A 58 17.98 -3.74 -0.80
N ALA A 59 17.26 -2.98 0.04
CA ALA A 59 17.84 -2.26 1.17
C ALA A 59 18.52 -3.19 2.18
N HIS A 60 17.89 -4.33 2.49
CA HIS A 60 18.45 -5.36 3.37
C HIS A 60 19.72 -5.97 2.77
N ARG A 61 19.72 -6.31 1.47
CA ARG A 61 20.91 -6.84 0.80
C ARG A 61 22.07 -5.85 0.78
N THR A 62 21.81 -4.54 0.69
CA THR A 62 22.84 -3.50 0.73
C THR A 62 23.42 -3.30 2.12
N SER A 63 22.58 -3.32 3.15
CA SER A 63 22.98 -3.13 4.55
C SER A 63 21.99 -3.88 5.44
N PRO A 64 22.28 -5.14 5.82
CA PRO A 64 21.37 -5.95 6.60
C PRO A 64 21.11 -5.35 7.98
N SER A 65 19.87 -5.44 8.45
CA SER A 65 19.48 -5.00 9.80
C SER A 65 18.22 -5.72 10.26
N ARG A 66 18.06 -5.83 11.57
CA ARG A 66 16.86 -6.45 12.15
C ARG A 66 15.59 -5.70 11.77
N LEU A 67 15.66 -4.36 11.70
CA LEU A 67 14.52 -3.54 11.31
C LEU A 67 14.14 -3.73 9.83
N THR A 68 15.12 -3.96 8.94
CA THR A 68 14.81 -4.33 7.56
C THR A 68 14.14 -5.69 7.45
N GLU A 69 14.51 -6.67 8.28
CA GLU A 69 13.82 -7.97 8.31
C GLU A 69 12.38 -7.82 8.80
N GLN A 70 12.15 -7.04 9.86
CA GLN A 70 10.81 -6.69 10.32
C GLN A 70 9.98 -6.02 9.22
N ALA A 71 10.56 -5.09 8.46
CA ALA A 71 9.88 -4.46 7.34
C ALA A 71 9.55 -5.47 6.22
N ILE A 72 10.46 -6.38 5.87
CA ILE A 72 10.21 -7.47 4.91
C ILE A 72 9.03 -8.34 5.37
N CYS A 73 9.05 -8.79 6.63
CA CYS A 73 7.96 -9.57 7.21
C CYS A 73 6.63 -8.80 7.19
N THR A 74 6.67 -7.51 7.50
CA THR A 74 5.49 -6.64 7.47
C THR A 74 4.90 -6.55 6.07
N TYR A 75 5.71 -6.23 5.06
CA TYR A 75 5.24 -6.12 3.68
C TYR A 75 4.75 -7.46 3.12
N LEU A 76 5.41 -8.56 3.46
CA LEU A 76 4.97 -9.90 3.07
C LEU A 76 3.62 -10.25 3.71
N PHE A 77 3.43 -9.93 4.98
CA PHE A 77 2.16 -10.16 5.68
C PHE A 77 1.02 -9.34 5.07
N TRP A 78 1.24 -8.05 4.81
CA TRP A 78 0.29 -7.20 4.09
C TRP A 78 -0.03 -7.75 2.70
N PHE A 79 0.97 -8.23 1.97
CA PHE A 79 0.79 -8.82 0.64
C PHE A 79 -0.14 -10.04 0.69
N ILE A 80 0.12 -10.97 1.61
CA ILE A 80 -0.71 -12.17 1.81
C ILE A 80 -2.15 -11.78 2.18
N LEU A 81 -2.33 -10.84 3.11
CA LEU A 81 -3.68 -10.42 3.50
C LEU A 81 -4.43 -9.70 2.37
N MET A 82 -3.74 -8.89 1.56
CA MET A 82 -4.35 -8.24 0.41
C MET A 82 -4.74 -9.26 -0.68
N PHE A 83 -3.88 -10.25 -0.93
CA PHE A 83 -4.21 -11.37 -1.81
C PHE A 83 -5.48 -12.10 -1.34
N LEU A 84 -5.63 -12.33 -0.02
CA LEU A 84 -6.83 -12.93 0.54
C LEU A 84 -8.07 -12.05 0.36
N VAL A 85 -7.96 -10.72 0.52
CA VAL A 85 -9.07 -9.79 0.22
C VAL A 85 -9.52 -9.97 -1.23
N ILE A 86 -8.58 -9.96 -2.19
CA ILE A 86 -8.87 -10.15 -3.62
C ILE A 86 -9.56 -11.49 -3.86
N ALA A 87 -9.03 -12.58 -3.29
CA ALA A 87 -9.58 -13.91 -3.45
C ALA A 87 -11.03 -13.99 -2.94
N VAL A 88 -11.31 -13.44 -1.75
CA VAL A 88 -12.66 -13.46 -1.17
C VAL A 88 -13.65 -12.63 -1.98
N VAL A 89 -13.24 -11.45 -2.47
CA VAL A 89 -14.09 -10.63 -3.35
C VAL A 89 -14.42 -11.37 -4.65
N LEU A 90 -13.43 -12.01 -5.28
CA LEU A 90 -13.62 -12.77 -6.53
C LEU A 90 -14.47 -14.03 -6.34
N LEU A 91 -14.42 -14.65 -5.16
CA LEU A 91 -15.24 -15.82 -4.82
C LEU A 91 -16.69 -15.45 -4.47
N ASN A 92 -16.98 -14.17 -4.18
CA ASN A 92 -18.35 -13.75 -3.91
C ASN A 92 -19.15 -13.71 -5.24
N PRO A 93 -20.25 -14.49 -5.36
CA PRO A 93 -21.01 -14.59 -6.61
C PRO A 93 -21.76 -13.30 -6.98
N ALA A 94 -21.93 -12.36 -6.06
CA ALA A 94 -22.49 -11.03 -6.33
C ALA A 94 -21.48 -10.07 -6.95
N TYR A 95 -20.17 -10.36 -6.88
CA TYR A 95 -19.16 -9.49 -7.47
C TYR A 95 -19.25 -9.52 -8.99
N ARG A 96 -19.25 -8.32 -9.58
CA ARG A 96 -19.19 -8.11 -11.03
C ARG A 96 -18.18 -7.02 -11.30
N TRP A 97 -17.25 -7.30 -12.22
CA TRP A 97 -16.35 -6.29 -12.75
C TRP A 97 -17.18 -5.13 -13.29
N ASN A 98 -16.85 -3.90 -12.89
CA ASN A 98 -17.64 -2.72 -13.23
C ASN A 98 -16.78 -1.61 -13.85
N GLU A 99 -17.42 -0.49 -14.15
CA GLU A 99 -16.78 0.68 -14.76
C GLU A 99 -15.57 1.20 -13.94
N LYS A 100 -15.63 1.15 -12.60
CA LYS A 100 -14.54 1.65 -11.76
C LYS A 100 -13.33 0.75 -11.81
N ASP A 101 -13.54 -0.57 -11.90
CA ASP A 101 -12.45 -1.51 -12.13
C ASP A 101 -11.78 -1.23 -13.47
N THR A 102 -12.58 -1.00 -14.52
CA THR A 102 -12.08 -0.62 -15.85
C THR A 102 -11.30 0.69 -15.81
N THR A 103 -11.85 1.76 -15.23
CA THR A 103 -11.19 3.06 -15.10
C THR A 103 -9.89 2.94 -14.33
N THR A 104 -9.90 2.22 -13.19
CA THR A 104 -8.71 1.99 -12.37
C THR A 104 -7.64 1.22 -13.15
N ALA A 105 -8.03 0.16 -13.88
CA ALA A 105 -7.12 -0.64 -14.69
C ALA A 105 -6.53 0.16 -15.87
N ILE A 106 -7.33 0.98 -16.56
CA ILE A 106 -6.87 1.85 -17.66
C ILE A 106 -5.88 2.89 -17.13
N VAL A 107 -6.21 3.56 -16.02
CA VAL A 107 -5.32 4.56 -15.41
C VAL A 107 -4.00 3.91 -14.99
N ALA A 108 -4.05 2.72 -14.37
CA ALA A 108 -2.84 1.98 -14.03
C ALA A 108 -2.02 1.61 -15.27
N LEU A 109 -2.67 1.12 -16.33
CA LEU A 109 -1.99 0.78 -17.58
C LEU A 109 -1.29 2.00 -18.19
N VAL A 110 -1.95 3.16 -18.22
CA VAL A 110 -1.35 4.41 -18.72
C VAL A 110 -0.14 4.81 -17.88
N LEU A 111 -0.23 4.78 -16.56
CA LEU A 111 0.89 5.11 -15.67
C LEU A 111 2.05 4.13 -15.81
N THR A 112 1.74 2.84 -16.03
CA THR A 112 2.74 1.81 -16.30
C THR A 112 3.47 2.09 -17.59
N VAL A 113 2.74 2.40 -18.67
CA VAL A 113 3.34 2.78 -19.96
C VAL A 113 4.20 4.03 -19.79
N LEU A 114 3.70 5.08 -19.13
CA LEU A 114 4.47 6.30 -18.89
C LEU A 114 5.76 6.05 -18.10
N THR A 115 5.70 5.22 -17.05
CA THR A 115 6.87 4.86 -16.24
C THR A 115 7.88 4.05 -17.05
N LEU A 116 7.42 3.11 -17.88
CA LEU A 116 8.28 2.33 -18.77
C LEU A 116 8.91 3.20 -19.88
N SER A 117 8.14 4.09 -20.50
CA SER A 117 8.64 5.04 -21.49
C SER A 117 9.68 5.99 -20.90
N PHE A 118 9.43 6.51 -19.69
CA PHE A 118 10.40 7.31 -18.96
C PHE A 118 11.68 6.50 -18.67
N ASN A 119 11.54 5.27 -18.19
CA ASN A 119 12.69 4.38 -17.93
C ASN A 119 13.52 4.14 -19.19
N TYR A 120 12.86 3.86 -20.32
CA TYR A 120 13.49 3.64 -21.62
C TYR A 120 14.23 4.89 -22.11
N ALA A 121 13.58 6.06 -22.07
CA ALA A 121 14.17 7.33 -22.52
C ALA A 121 15.42 7.73 -21.70
N ASN A 122 15.46 7.36 -20.42
CA ASN A 122 16.59 7.67 -19.53
C ASN A 122 17.63 6.54 -19.44
N GLY A 123 17.51 5.47 -20.24
CA GLY A 123 18.43 4.33 -20.19
C GLY A 123 18.54 3.67 -18.81
N SER A 124 17.52 3.82 -17.97
CA SER A 124 17.52 3.36 -16.59
C SER A 124 17.16 1.87 -16.49
N SER A 125 17.57 1.23 -15.39
CA SER A 125 17.20 -0.16 -15.11
C SER A 125 15.89 -0.22 -14.33
N LEU A 126 15.04 -1.22 -14.60
CA LEU A 126 13.89 -1.56 -13.75
C LEU A 126 14.29 -1.97 -12.31
N LYS A 127 15.58 -2.24 -12.09
CA LYS A 127 16.14 -2.46 -10.75
C LYS A 127 16.50 -1.16 -10.03
N ASP A 128 16.47 0.00 -10.71
CA ASP A 128 16.73 1.29 -10.06
C ASP A 128 15.65 1.54 -8.98
N PRO A 129 16.05 1.83 -7.74
CA PRO A 129 15.11 2.14 -6.66
C PRO A 129 14.12 3.25 -7.00
N PHE A 130 14.53 4.23 -7.81
CA PHE A 130 13.66 5.31 -8.26
C PHE A 130 12.50 4.79 -9.12
N ILE A 131 12.80 3.95 -10.11
CA ILE A 131 11.79 3.41 -11.03
C ILE A 131 10.80 2.50 -10.28
N ARG A 132 11.30 1.70 -9.34
CA ARG A 132 10.44 0.90 -8.45
C ARG A 132 9.53 1.76 -7.58
N ALA A 133 10.05 2.87 -7.05
CA ALA A 133 9.23 3.80 -6.29
C ALA A 133 8.21 4.53 -7.16
N LEU A 134 8.51 4.86 -8.42
CA LEU A 134 7.51 5.41 -9.35
C LEU A 134 6.35 4.44 -9.57
N PHE A 135 6.63 3.15 -9.80
CA PHE A 135 5.58 2.12 -9.87
C PHE A 135 4.79 2.02 -8.56
N ALA A 136 5.47 1.99 -7.41
CA ALA A 136 4.81 1.95 -6.10
C ALA A 136 3.87 3.15 -5.90
N ILE A 137 4.34 4.36 -6.21
CA ILE A 137 3.55 5.59 -6.13
C ILE A 137 2.34 5.52 -7.05
N ALA A 138 2.52 5.11 -8.31
CA ALA A 138 1.44 4.98 -9.29
C ALA A 138 0.38 3.97 -8.82
N TYR A 139 0.80 2.81 -8.34
CA TYR A 139 -0.10 1.73 -7.93
C TYR A 139 -0.73 1.90 -6.55
N LYS A 140 -0.33 2.91 -5.78
CA LYS A 140 -0.96 3.22 -4.48
C LYS A 140 -1.70 4.54 -4.47
N SER A 141 -1.02 5.60 -4.89
CA SER A 141 -1.52 6.96 -4.74
C SER A 141 -2.69 7.23 -5.67
N VAL A 142 -2.58 6.77 -6.91
CA VAL A 142 -3.65 6.99 -7.90
C VAL A 142 -4.92 6.21 -7.58
N PRO A 143 -4.89 4.92 -7.22
CA PRO A 143 -6.11 4.25 -6.77
C PRO A 143 -6.72 4.87 -5.50
N GLN A 144 -5.92 5.49 -4.61
CA GLN A 144 -6.46 6.24 -3.48
C GLN A 144 -7.14 7.56 -3.91
N VAL A 145 -6.63 8.24 -4.92
CA VAL A 145 -7.31 9.40 -5.53
C VAL A 145 -8.61 8.97 -6.24
N LEU A 146 -8.60 7.84 -6.95
CA LEU A 146 -9.83 7.30 -7.56
C LEU A 146 -10.84 6.82 -6.52
N LEU A 147 -10.36 6.30 -5.38
CA LEU A 147 -11.22 5.99 -4.23
C LEU A 147 -11.87 7.26 -3.66
N ALA A 148 -11.13 8.36 -3.57
CA ALA A 148 -11.66 9.65 -3.15
C ALA A 148 -12.80 10.11 -4.09
N TRP A 149 -12.59 10.03 -5.40
CA TRP A 149 -13.63 10.31 -6.40
C TRP A 149 -14.86 9.41 -6.21
N LYS A 150 -14.64 8.10 -5.98
CA LYS A 150 -15.71 7.14 -5.73
C LYS A 150 -16.54 7.49 -4.49
N PHE A 151 -15.88 7.87 -3.39
CA PHE A 151 -16.59 8.32 -2.19
C PHE A 151 -17.48 9.52 -2.50
N LEU A 152 -16.95 10.53 -3.18
CA LEU A 152 -17.73 11.73 -3.53
C LEU A 152 -18.92 11.43 -4.46
N ALA A 153 -18.79 10.43 -5.33
CA ALA A 153 -19.83 10.08 -6.29
C ALA A 153 -20.94 9.17 -5.70
N GLU A 154 -20.58 8.28 -4.77
CA GLU A 154 -21.46 7.15 -4.39
C GLU A 154 -21.65 6.98 -2.88
N GLY A 155 -20.98 7.81 -2.09
CA GLY A 155 -20.88 7.66 -0.65
C GLY A 155 -19.79 6.67 -0.23
N ALA A 156 -19.60 6.59 1.08
CA ALA A 156 -18.53 5.83 1.73
C ALA A 156 -18.90 4.39 2.09
N SER A 157 -20.14 3.97 1.84
CA SER A 157 -20.74 2.78 2.45
C SER A 157 -19.97 1.48 2.19
N GLY A 158 -19.21 1.36 1.10
CA GLY A 158 -18.41 0.19 0.74
C GLY A 158 -17.05 0.06 1.45
N THR A 159 -16.62 1.07 2.22
CA THR A 159 -15.36 1.04 2.97
C THR A 159 -15.65 0.91 4.47
N PRO A 160 -15.10 -0.09 5.18
CA PRO A 160 -15.26 -0.16 6.63
C PRO A 160 -14.62 1.06 7.30
N ASP A 161 -15.37 1.79 8.13
CA ASP A 161 -14.91 3.05 8.75
C ASP A 161 -13.59 2.89 9.51
N LEU A 162 -13.45 1.80 10.26
CA LEU A 162 -12.23 1.51 11.02
C LEU A 162 -11.00 1.37 10.10
N SER A 163 -11.18 0.93 8.86
CA SER A 163 -10.07 0.79 7.89
C SER A 163 -9.46 2.14 7.52
N VAL A 164 -10.24 3.24 7.56
CA VAL A 164 -9.74 4.60 7.27
C VAL A 164 -8.71 5.01 8.32
N TYR A 165 -9.07 4.89 9.61
CA TYR A 165 -8.21 5.21 10.75
C TYR A 165 -7.00 4.28 10.86
N VAL A 166 -7.24 2.97 10.72
CA VAL A 166 -6.17 1.96 10.76
C VAL A 166 -5.20 2.14 9.58
N GLY A 167 -5.70 2.58 8.43
CA GLY A 167 -4.88 2.96 7.28
C GLY A 167 -3.83 4.00 7.66
N HIS A 168 -4.24 5.16 8.18
CA HIS A 168 -3.31 6.21 8.64
C HIS A 168 -2.33 5.71 9.70
N ALA A 169 -2.86 5.06 10.74
CA ALA A 169 -2.01 4.57 11.84
C ALA A 169 -0.91 3.63 11.32
N THR A 170 -1.27 2.69 10.44
CA THR A 170 -0.29 1.73 9.90
C THR A 170 0.67 2.38 8.91
N ILE A 171 0.26 3.34 8.10
CA ILE A 171 1.20 4.07 7.21
C ILE A 171 2.21 4.86 8.04
N LEU A 172 1.75 5.63 9.04
CA LEU A 172 2.62 6.42 9.92
C LEU A 172 3.60 5.55 10.72
N ILE A 173 3.15 4.39 11.21
CA ILE A 173 4.02 3.42 11.88
C ILE A 173 5.08 2.87 10.90
N ARG A 174 4.72 2.55 9.65
CA ARG A 174 5.69 2.11 8.63
C ARG A 174 6.72 3.20 8.34
N LEU A 175 6.28 4.45 8.20
CA LEU A 175 7.19 5.60 8.05
C LEU A 175 8.17 5.71 9.22
N GLY A 176 7.69 5.52 10.45
CA GLY A 176 8.53 5.45 11.65
C GLY A 176 9.53 4.30 11.62
N GLN A 177 9.11 3.09 11.22
CA GLN A 177 9.98 1.93 11.06
C GLN A 177 11.07 2.18 10.01
N ILE A 178 10.72 2.75 8.85
CA ILE A 178 11.67 3.10 7.78
C ILE A 178 12.67 4.15 8.27
N TYR A 179 12.22 5.13 9.05
CA TYR A 179 13.13 6.09 9.68
C TYR A 179 14.13 5.41 10.61
N PHE A 180 13.68 4.49 11.47
CA PHE A 180 14.56 3.74 12.35
C PHE A 180 15.50 2.80 11.58
N MET A 181 15.07 2.23 10.45
CA MET A 181 15.93 1.46 9.54
C MET A 181 17.07 2.33 9.01
N GLY A 182 16.77 3.55 8.55
CA GLY A 182 17.79 4.50 8.08
C GLY A 182 18.76 4.93 9.17
N LYS A 183 18.27 5.09 10.41
CA LYS A 183 19.12 5.38 11.58
C LYS A 183 19.96 4.19 12.05
N GLU A 184 19.56 2.95 11.77
CA GLU A 184 20.29 1.74 12.18
C GLU A 184 21.34 1.33 11.15
N ALA A 185 20.98 1.36 9.86
CA ALA A 185 21.76 0.75 8.79
C ALA A 185 22.27 1.76 7.74
N GLY A 186 22.01 3.06 7.96
CA GLY A 186 22.33 4.15 7.04
C GLY A 186 21.23 4.42 6.01
N TRP A 187 21.26 5.60 5.40
CA TRP A 187 20.34 5.98 4.32
C TRP A 187 20.98 5.69 2.96
N ASP A 188 20.57 4.61 2.31
CA ASP A 188 20.89 4.32 0.92
C ASP A 188 19.72 4.66 -0.01
N ARG A 189 19.95 4.57 -1.34
CA ARG A 189 18.92 4.88 -2.35
C ARG A 189 17.63 4.08 -2.19
N ASN A 190 17.68 2.80 -1.82
CA ASN A 190 16.49 1.98 -1.62
C ASN A 190 15.66 2.50 -0.42
N ARG A 191 16.30 2.76 0.72
CA ARG A 191 15.61 3.29 1.91
C ARG A 191 15.02 4.66 1.67
N MET A 192 15.73 5.54 0.96
CA MET A 192 15.21 6.86 0.61
C MET A 192 13.97 6.78 -0.29
N TRP A 193 14.01 5.94 -1.32
CA TRP A 193 12.88 5.80 -2.24
C TRP A 193 11.70 5.01 -1.64
N LEU A 194 11.97 4.04 -0.75
CA LEU A 194 10.96 3.38 0.10
C LEU A 194 10.24 4.38 1.01
N TRP A 195 10.99 5.30 1.64
CA TRP A 195 10.42 6.33 2.50
C TRP A 195 9.56 7.33 1.71
N ARG A 196 10.02 7.74 0.52
CA ARG A 196 9.28 8.66 -0.37
C ARG A 196 7.99 8.03 -0.90
N SER A 197 8.00 6.75 -1.29
CA SER A 197 6.79 6.07 -1.76
C SER A 197 5.75 5.88 -0.65
N GLU A 198 6.17 5.59 0.59
CA GLU A 198 5.23 5.57 1.74
C GLU A 198 4.67 6.96 2.07
N TRP A 199 5.45 8.03 1.92
CA TRP A 199 4.91 9.38 2.09
C TRP A 199 3.85 9.71 1.05
N ALA A 200 4.08 9.35 -0.22
CA ALA A 200 3.08 9.50 -1.27
C ALA A 200 1.79 8.73 -0.94
N ASN A 201 1.93 7.50 -0.42
CA ASN A 201 0.82 6.69 0.09
C ASN A 201 0.06 7.40 1.23
N GLU A 202 0.75 8.01 2.21
CA GLU A 202 0.07 8.75 3.29
C GLU A 202 -0.69 9.98 2.76
N ILE A 203 -0.05 10.77 1.90
CA ILE A 203 -0.64 12.00 1.35
C ILE A 203 -1.89 11.67 0.53
N SER A 204 -1.83 10.64 -0.30
CA SER A 204 -2.98 10.22 -1.10
C SER A 204 -4.06 9.50 -0.28
N TRP A 205 -3.69 8.80 0.80
CA TRP A 205 -4.67 8.31 1.77
C TRP A 205 -5.40 9.44 2.48
N LEU A 206 -4.70 10.53 2.83
CA LEU A 206 -5.33 11.73 3.39
C LEU A 206 -6.38 12.32 2.44
N VAL A 207 -6.10 12.36 1.13
CA VAL A 207 -7.09 12.80 0.13
C VAL A 207 -8.32 11.90 0.13
N ALA A 208 -8.14 10.57 0.17
CA ALA A 208 -9.26 9.63 0.26
C ALA A 208 -10.05 9.80 1.55
N THR A 209 -9.38 10.00 2.68
CA THR A 209 -9.99 10.22 4.00
C THR A 209 -10.79 11.52 4.04
N VAL A 210 -10.29 12.62 3.46
CA VAL A 210 -11.06 13.88 3.38
C VAL A 210 -12.33 13.67 2.56
N ALA A 211 -12.24 13.02 1.40
CA ALA A 211 -13.42 12.70 0.60
C ALA A 211 -14.42 11.81 1.35
N TRP A 212 -13.92 10.80 2.08
CA TRP A 212 -14.71 9.93 2.94
C TRP A 212 -15.48 10.72 4.01
N PHE A 213 -14.80 11.62 4.74
CA PHE A 213 -15.42 12.46 5.77
C PHE A 213 -16.54 13.37 5.24
N LEU A 214 -16.49 13.78 3.98
CA LEU A 214 -17.50 14.66 3.39
C LEU A 214 -18.81 13.93 3.03
N VAL A 215 -18.80 12.60 2.98
CA VAL A 215 -19.92 11.77 2.47
C VAL A 215 -20.31 10.62 3.40
N SER A 216 -19.69 10.54 4.58
CA SER A 216 -20.01 9.58 5.65
C SER A 216 -20.93 10.23 6.66
#